data_AF-A0A1X1MGV9-F1
#
_entry.id   AF-A0A1X1MGV9-F1
#
_cell.length_a   1.000
_cell.length_b   1.000
_cell.length_c   1.000
_cell.angle_alpha   90.00
_cell.angle_beta   90.00
_cell.angle_gamma   90.00
#
_symmetry.space_group_name_H-M   'P 1'
#
loop_
_entity.id
_entity.type
_entity.pdbx_description
1 polymer ?
#
loop_
_entity_poly.entity_id
_entity_poly.type
_entity_poly.pdbx_seq_one_letter_code
_entity_poly.pdbx_strand_id
1 'polypeptide(L)'
;MTRPPWHDPARAPSAGNGAGWPAGLARWDGPAPAPTDLPGRASGSAAQALRERLREGLRAALARRLREDEDAGAPPLSADARAAFARTVLSDLTEAHTTDQLGRGAPVLSPEDERRVQGEVLAEVLGLGGLEPLLADPSIENININGDRTFIRRADGSRYRLPPITGSDAELVSLIRDLAAHAGVEERRWDRGAPLVNFHLPDKSRVFAVMA
;
A
#
# COMPACT_ATOMS: atom_id res chain seq x y z
N MET A 1 19.44 -48.83 -24.91
CA MET A 1 20.10 -47.54 -24.59
C MET A 1 19.38 -46.44 -25.35
N THR A 2 18.59 -45.62 -24.66
CA THR A 2 17.92 -44.45 -25.22
C THR A 2 18.20 -43.28 -24.28
N ARG A 3 18.99 -42.31 -24.74
CA ARG A 3 19.12 -40.98 -24.12
C ARG A 3 18.47 -39.96 -25.05
N PRO A 4 17.57 -39.10 -24.54
CA PRO A 4 16.98 -38.02 -25.32
C PRO A 4 17.94 -36.81 -25.41
N PRO A 5 17.80 -35.97 -26.44
CA PRO A 5 18.72 -34.86 -26.68
C PRO A 5 18.33 -33.60 -25.89
N TRP A 6 19.32 -33.03 -25.20
CA TRP A 6 19.49 -31.57 -25.02
C TRP A 6 20.42 -31.13 -26.18
N HIS A 7 20.31 -29.98 -26.86
CA HIS A 7 20.03 -28.59 -26.49
C HIS A 7 19.55 -27.80 -27.72
N ASP A 8 18.86 -26.67 -27.50
CA ASP A 8 18.98 -25.48 -28.36
C ASP A 8 19.34 -24.26 -27.47
N PRO A 9 20.51 -23.62 -27.64
CA PRO A 9 20.94 -22.48 -26.86
C PRO A 9 20.78 -21.15 -27.64
N ALA A 10 19.55 -20.69 -27.93
CA ALA A 10 19.34 -19.31 -28.42
C ALA A 10 17.88 -18.80 -28.36
N ARG A 11 17.32 -18.56 -27.17
CA ARG A 11 16.50 -17.35 -26.88
C ARG A 11 16.12 -17.30 -25.40
N ALA A 12 16.47 -16.18 -24.76
CA ALA A 12 16.24 -15.87 -23.36
C ALA A 12 14.79 -16.11 -22.90
N PRO A 13 14.55 -16.43 -21.61
CA PRO A 13 13.21 -16.34 -21.05
C PRO A 13 12.73 -14.90 -21.23
N SER A 14 11.69 -14.70 -22.06
CA SER A 14 11.08 -13.41 -22.23
C SER A 14 10.59 -12.92 -20.88
N ALA A 15 11.16 -11.81 -20.40
CA ALA A 15 10.55 -10.94 -19.40
C ALA A 15 9.24 -10.39 -20.02
N GLY A 16 8.19 -11.20 -19.97
CA GLY A 16 6.90 -10.89 -20.58
C GLY A 16 6.10 -9.93 -19.71
N ASN A 17 6.51 -8.67 -19.66
CA ASN A 17 5.73 -7.57 -19.07
C ASN A 17 4.63 -7.07 -20.03
N GLY A 18 4.06 -7.93 -20.88
CA GLY A 18 3.16 -7.50 -21.97
C GLY A 18 2.14 -8.51 -22.47
N ALA A 19 2.11 -9.74 -21.95
CA ALA A 19 1.00 -10.67 -22.23
C ALA A 19 -0.09 -10.44 -21.18
N GLY A 20 -1.19 -9.80 -21.58
CA GLY A 20 -2.30 -9.43 -20.71
C GLY A 20 -2.77 -10.57 -19.80
N TRP A 21 -3.14 -10.21 -18.57
CA TRP A 21 -3.67 -11.15 -17.58
C TRP A 21 -5.05 -11.66 -18.04
N PRO A 22 -5.31 -12.99 -18.03
CA PRO A 22 -6.60 -13.52 -18.47
C PRO A 22 -7.73 -13.08 -17.54
N ALA A 23 -8.91 -12.77 -18.11
CA ALA A 23 -10.07 -12.28 -17.36
C ALA A 23 -10.65 -13.31 -16.36
N GLY A 24 -10.29 -14.59 -16.49
CA GLY A 24 -10.81 -15.71 -15.70
C GLY A 24 -9.85 -16.27 -14.64
N LEU A 25 -8.92 -15.47 -14.12
CA LEU A 25 -8.05 -15.92 -13.02
C LEU A 25 -8.87 -16.36 -11.81
N ALA A 26 -8.43 -17.44 -11.16
CA ALA A 26 -8.99 -17.86 -9.90
C ALA A 26 -8.97 -16.67 -8.93
N ARG A 27 -10.12 -16.44 -8.30
CA ARG A 27 -10.16 -15.54 -7.15
C ARG A 27 -9.28 -16.18 -6.08
N TRP A 28 -8.50 -15.34 -5.41
CA TRP A 28 -7.72 -15.83 -4.30
C TRP A 28 -8.68 -16.29 -3.20
N ASP A 29 -8.73 -17.61 -2.98
CA ASP A 29 -9.58 -18.26 -1.98
C ASP A 29 -8.83 -18.49 -0.64
N GLY A 30 -7.54 -18.13 -0.59
CA GLY A 30 -6.85 -17.87 0.67
C GLY A 30 -7.29 -16.51 1.25
N PRO A 31 -6.87 -16.11 2.46
CA PRO A 31 -7.13 -14.74 2.88
C PRO A 31 -6.35 -13.81 1.97
N ALA A 32 -7.02 -13.11 1.05
CA ALA A 32 -6.44 -11.91 0.45
C ALA A 32 -6.68 -10.92 1.56
N PRO A 33 -5.67 -10.46 2.31
CA PRO A 33 -5.96 -9.45 3.27
C PRO A 33 -6.38 -8.21 2.46
N ALA A 34 -7.68 -7.89 2.45
CA ALA A 34 -7.96 -6.50 2.76
C ALA A 34 -7.27 -6.29 4.12
N PRO A 35 -6.57 -5.16 4.34
CA PRO A 35 -5.95 -4.92 5.64
C PRO A 35 -6.96 -5.19 6.78
N THR A 36 -8.25 -4.99 6.50
CA THR A 36 -9.49 -5.27 7.24
C THR A 36 -9.72 -6.71 7.76
N ASP A 37 -9.02 -7.74 7.28
CA ASP A 37 -9.38 -9.15 7.55
C ASP A 37 -8.38 -9.93 8.43
N LEU A 38 -7.45 -9.26 9.12
CA LEU A 38 -6.51 -9.91 10.07
C LEU A 38 -7.18 -10.26 11.41
N PRO A 39 -6.88 -11.44 12.01
CA PRO A 39 -7.37 -11.82 13.32
C PRO A 39 -6.85 -10.85 14.40
N GLY A 40 -7.76 -10.22 15.14
CA GLY A 40 -7.45 -9.22 16.18
C GLY A 40 -7.98 -7.81 15.92
N ARG A 41 -8.64 -7.54 14.78
CA ARG A 41 -9.38 -6.28 14.54
C ARG A 41 -10.64 -6.17 15.40
N ALA A 42 -11.00 -4.95 15.83
CA ALA A 42 -12.33 -4.73 16.38
C ALA A 42 -13.33 -4.94 15.26
N SER A 43 -14.13 -5.98 15.43
CA SER A 43 -15.36 -6.18 14.70
C SER A 43 -16.39 -5.15 15.15
N GLY A 44 -17.05 -4.48 14.20
CA GLY A 44 -18.15 -3.57 14.48
C GLY A 44 -18.19 -2.35 13.55
N SER A 45 -19.40 -1.88 13.25
CA SER A 45 -19.63 -0.70 12.39
C SER A 45 -18.94 0.56 12.92
N ALA A 46 -18.82 0.70 14.24
CA ALA A 46 -18.12 1.81 14.88
C ALA A 46 -16.60 1.80 14.62
N ALA A 47 -15.96 0.63 14.69
CA ALA A 47 -14.52 0.49 14.40
C ALA A 47 -14.21 0.81 12.94
N GLN A 48 -15.08 0.35 12.03
CA GLN A 48 -14.94 0.65 10.61
C GLN A 48 -15.18 2.14 10.32
N ALA A 49 -16.20 2.76 10.94
CA ALA A 49 -16.46 4.18 10.80
C ALA A 49 -15.28 5.04 11.30
N LEU A 50 -14.72 4.72 12.48
CA LEU A 50 -13.53 5.40 12.99
C LEU A 50 -12.36 5.23 12.03
N ARG A 51 -12.07 4.00 11.59
CA ARG A 51 -10.96 3.73 10.67
C ARG A 51 -11.06 4.57 9.40
N GLU A 52 -12.24 4.62 8.77
CA GLU A 52 -12.42 5.40 7.55
C GLU A 52 -12.25 6.90 7.78
N ARG A 53 -12.78 7.40 8.91
CA ARG A 53 -12.61 8.79 9.31
C ARG A 53 -11.13 9.14 9.51
N LEU A 54 -10.39 8.30 10.22
CA LEU A 54 -8.97 8.49 10.49
C LEU A 54 -8.14 8.42 9.21
N ARG A 55 -8.42 7.45 8.34
CA ARG A 55 -7.73 7.28 7.06
C ARG A 55 -7.87 8.50 6.17
N GLU A 56 -9.10 8.97 5.97
CA GLU A 56 -9.38 10.14 5.16
C GLU A 56 -8.74 11.40 5.77
N GLY A 57 -8.92 11.61 7.07
CA GLY A 57 -8.37 12.76 7.77
C GLY A 57 -6.84 12.81 7.74
N LEU A 58 -6.17 11.68 7.95
CA LEU A 58 -4.70 11.61 7.92
C LEU A 58 -4.16 11.87 6.52
N ARG A 59 -4.77 11.30 5.46
CA ARG A 59 -4.39 11.56 4.07
C ARG A 59 -4.54 13.04 3.72
N ALA A 60 -5.66 13.65 4.09
CA ALA A 60 -5.89 15.07 3.86
C ALA A 60 -4.85 15.94 4.60
N ALA A 61 -4.51 15.59 5.84
CA ALA A 61 -3.50 16.30 6.63
C ALA A 61 -2.09 16.20 6.01
N LEU A 62 -1.69 15.00 5.58
CA LEU A 62 -0.41 14.79 4.90
C LEU A 62 -0.33 15.52 3.56
N ALA A 63 -1.40 15.47 2.75
CA ALA A 63 -1.45 16.17 1.48
C ALA A 63 -1.39 17.70 1.65
N ARG A 64 -2.05 18.23 2.69
CA ARG A 64 -1.95 19.64 3.05
C ARG A 64 -0.54 20.00 3.50
N ARG A 65 0.06 19.17 4.37
CA ARG A 65 1.42 19.37 4.84
C ARG A 65 2.44 19.41 3.69
N LEU A 66 2.31 18.51 2.72
CA LEU A 66 3.17 18.50 1.53
C LEU A 66 3.07 19.81 0.74
N ARG A 67 1.86 20.31 0.49
CA ARG A 67 1.66 21.60 -0.20
C ARG A 67 2.28 22.76 0.57
N GLU A 68 2.08 22.78 1.89
CA GLU A 68 2.67 23.81 2.76
C GLU A 68 4.22 23.78 2.72
N ASP A 69 4.82 22.58 2.70
CA ASP A 69 6.27 22.42 2.57
C ASP A 69 6.76 22.85 1.18
N GLU A 70 6.04 22.50 0.11
CA GLU A 70 6.33 22.94 -1.27
C GLU A 70 6.28 24.47 -1.41
N ASP A 71 5.21 25.10 -0.92
CA ASP A 71 5.01 26.55 -0.96
C ASP A 71 6.08 27.30 -0.15
N ALA A 72 6.55 26.68 0.94
CA ALA A 72 7.62 27.21 1.78
C ALA A 72 9.04 26.91 1.25
N GLY A 73 9.17 26.09 0.20
CA GLY A 73 10.46 25.58 -0.28
C GLY A 73 11.19 24.73 0.76
N ALA A 74 10.46 24.13 1.71
CA ALA A 74 11.01 23.29 2.76
C ALA A 74 11.40 21.90 2.21
N PRO A 75 12.46 21.27 2.77
CA PRO A 75 12.79 19.91 2.43
C PRO A 75 11.67 18.94 2.88
N PRO A 76 11.49 17.80 2.18
CA PRO A 76 10.53 16.78 2.59
C PRO A 76 10.77 16.30 4.03
N LEU A 77 9.68 15.99 4.75
CA LEU A 77 9.76 15.40 6.09
C LEU A 77 10.52 14.07 6.06
N SER A 78 11.37 13.85 7.06
CA SER A 78 11.93 12.52 7.31
C SER A 78 10.83 11.52 7.68
N ALA A 79 11.10 10.22 7.49
CA ALA A 79 10.19 9.15 7.88
C ALA A 79 9.74 9.27 9.35
N ASP A 80 10.67 9.56 10.26
CA ASP A 80 10.39 9.72 11.69
C ASP A 80 9.51 10.95 11.97
N ALA A 81 9.79 12.07 11.30
CA ALA A 81 8.99 13.28 11.44
C ALA A 81 7.57 13.08 10.90
N ARG A 82 7.42 12.38 9.77
CA ARG A 82 6.13 12.02 9.18
C ARG A 82 5.34 11.07 10.10
N ALA A 83 6.00 10.08 10.70
CA ALA A 83 5.40 9.17 11.66
C ALA A 83 4.95 9.90 12.94
N ALA A 84 5.76 10.81 13.46
CA ALA A 84 5.39 11.65 14.59
C ALA A 84 4.17 12.53 14.26
N PHE A 85 4.20 13.23 13.11
CA PHE A 85 3.09 14.05 12.63
C PHE A 85 1.79 13.24 12.49
N ALA A 86 1.86 12.07 11.87
CA ALA A 86 0.70 11.21 11.69
C ALA A 86 0.09 10.74 13.02
N ARG A 87 0.93 10.37 14.00
CA ARG A 87 0.43 9.99 15.34
C ARG A 87 -0.31 11.15 16.01
N THR A 88 0.20 12.37 15.91
CA THR A 88 -0.49 13.57 16.42
C THR A 88 -1.84 13.75 15.73
N VAL A 89 -1.87 13.75 14.40
CA VAL A 89 -3.11 13.90 13.62
C VAL A 89 -4.13 12.81 13.95
N LEU A 90 -3.70 11.56 14.07
CA LEU A 90 -4.60 10.45 14.42
C LEU A 90 -5.19 10.61 15.82
N SER A 91 -4.40 11.06 16.80
CA SER A 91 -4.89 11.34 18.15
C SER A 91 -5.98 12.41 18.13
N ASP A 92 -5.73 13.54 17.44
CA ASP A 92 -6.67 14.65 17.35
C ASP A 92 -7.98 14.24 16.65
N LEU A 93 -7.87 13.45 15.58
CA LEU A 93 -9.03 12.95 14.84
C LEU A 93 -9.84 11.93 15.64
N THR A 94 -9.20 11.08 16.44
CA THR A 94 -9.88 10.15 17.34
C THR A 94 -10.65 10.93 18.41
N GLU A 95 -10.03 11.91 19.07
CA GLU A 95 -10.70 12.74 20.09
C GLU A 95 -11.91 13.48 19.51
N ALA A 96 -11.76 14.06 18.30
CA ALA A 96 -12.86 14.72 17.61
C ALA A 96 -14.00 13.75 17.24
N HIS A 97 -13.69 12.54 16.77
CA HIS A 97 -14.69 11.53 16.45
C HIS A 97 -15.44 11.07 17.69
N THR A 98 -14.72 10.74 18.77
CA THR A 98 -15.31 10.29 20.04
C THR A 98 -16.20 11.38 20.64
N THR A 99 -15.79 12.65 20.57
CA THR A 99 -16.62 13.79 20.98
C THR A 99 -17.93 13.88 20.18
N ASP A 100 -17.88 13.75 18.85
CA ASP A 100 -19.08 13.77 17.99
C ASP A 100 -20.03 12.59 18.28
N GLN A 101 -19.47 11.39 18.49
CA GLN A 101 -20.25 10.20 18.82
C GLN A 101 -20.96 10.32 20.17
N LEU A 102 -20.26 10.81 21.20
CA LEU A 102 -20.84 11.08 22.53
C LEU A 102 -21.97 12.12 22.45
N GLY A 103 -21.77 13.21 21.68
CA GLY A 103 -22.79 14.23 21.46
C GLY A 103 -24.07 13.71 20.79
N ARG A 104 -23.97 12.62 20.02
CA ARG A 104 -25.09 11.96 19.33
C ARG A 104 -25.68 10.77 20.11
N GLY A 105 -25.14 10.44 21.28
CA GLY A 105 -25.50 9.23 22.03
C GLY A 105 -25.18 7.92 21.29
N ALA A 106 -24.23 7.96 20.36
CA ALA A 106 -23.80 6.81 19.59
C ALA A 106 -22.74 5.99 20.35
N PRO A 107 -22.59 4.68 20.07
CA PRO A 107 -21.54 3.88 20.70
C PRO A 107 -20.14 4.40 20.33
N VAL A 108 -19.27 4.40 21.33
CA VAL A 108 -17.84 4.71 21.21
C VAL A 108 -17.02 3.44 21.43
N LEU A 109 -15.81 3.41 20.86
CA LEU A 109 -14.88 2.31 21.05
C LEU A 109 -14.20 2.40 22.41
N SER A 110 -13.64 1.27 22.85
CA SER A 110 -12.72 1.28 23.98
C SER A 110 -11.41 2.01 23.61
N PRO A 111 -10.70 2.62 24.57
CA PRO A 111 -9.39 3.22 24.28
C PRO A 111 -8.36 2.25 23.69
N GLU A 112 -8.49 0.95 23.99
CA GLU A 112 -7.64 -0.10 23.42
C GLU A 112 -7.96 -0.31 21.93
N ASP A 113 -9.25 -0.37 21.58
CA ASP A 113 -9.70 -0.49 20.20
C ASP A 113 -9.37 0.75 19.36
N GLU A 114 -9.49 1.94 19.93
CA GLU A 114 -9.08 3.18 19.27
C GLU A 114 -7.59 3.15 18.93
N ARG A 115 -6.73 2.81 19.90
CA ARG A 115 -5.28 2.69 19.67
C ARG A 115 -4.95 1.64 18.60
N ARG A 116 -5.65 0.51 18.60
CA ARG A 116 -5.47 -0.51 17.57
C ARG A 116 -5.88 0.01 16.19
N VAL A 117 -7.02 0.69 16.07
CA VAL A 117 -7.45 1.32 14.80
C VAL A 117 -6.45 2.39 14.35
N GLN A 118 -5.93 3.22 15.25
CA GLN A 118 -4.87 4.19 14.92
C GLN A 118 -3.62 3.51 14.36
N GLY A 119 -3.15 2.41 15.00
CA GLY A 119 -2.01 1.64 14.53
C GLY A 119 -2.23 1.05 13.13
N GLU A 120 -3.43 0.51 12.88
CA GLU A 120 -3.82 0.00 11.55
C GLU A 120 -3.81 1.09 10.48
N VAL A 121 -4.38 2.27 10.77
CA VAL A 121 -4.39 3.39 9.84
C VAL A 121 -2.98 3.95 9.62
N LEU A 122 -2.16 4.02 10.67
CA LEU A 122 -0.78 4.46 10.56
C LEU A 122 0.02 3.55 9.64
N ALA A 123 -0.10 2.22 9.82
CA ALA A 123 0.53 1.24 8.95
C ALA A 123 0.00 1.32 7.51
N GLU A 124 -1.32 1.51 7.34
CA GLU A 124 -1.93 1.66 6.01
C GLU A 124 -1.46 2.92 5.27
N VAL A 125 -1.32 4.05 5.97
CA VAL A 125 -1.05 5.36 5.35
C VAL A 125 0.45 5.68 5.25
N LEU A 126 1.27 5.19 6.18
CA LEU A 126 2.72 5.44 6.20
C LEU A 126 3.57 4.22 5.83
N GLY A 127 3.00 3.03 5.83
CA GLY A 127 3.69 1.81 5.42
C GLY A 127 3.77 1.68 3.89
N LEU A 128 3.86 0.44 3.43
CA LEU A 128 3.88 0.07 2.02
C LEU A 128 2.46 0.01 1.41
N GLY A 129 1.50 0.74 1.98
CA GLY A 129 0.13 0.79 1.49
C GLY A 129 -0.62 -0.54 1.59
N GLY A 130 -0.21 -1.46 2.47
CA GLY A 130 -0.78 -2.80 2.59
C GLY A 130 -0.07 -3.87 1.77
N LEU A 131 1.09 -3.56 1.18
CA LEU A 131 1.95 -4.53 0.50
C LEU A 131 2.72 -5.44 1.48
N GLU A 132 2.89 -5.04 2.74
CA GLU A 132 3.71 -5.73 3.74
C GLU A 132 3.36 -7.22 3.89
N PRO A 133 2.08 -7.64 4.00
CA PRO A 133 1.74 -9.06 4.10
C PRO A 133 2.08 -9.84 2.83
N LEU A 134 1.97 -9.20 1.67
CA LEU A 134 2.29 -9.82 0.38
C LEU A 134 3.80 -9.98 0.20
N LEU A 135 4.58 -8.99 0.65
CA LEU A 135 6.05 -9.03 0.63
C LEU A 135 6.61 -9.99 1.67
N ALA A 136 5.92 -10.19 2.80
CA ALA A 136 6.30 -11.12 3.83
C ALA A 136 6.02 -12.59 3.47
N ASP A 137 5.14 -12.87 2.49
CA ASP A 137 4.86 -14.23 2.02
C ASP A 137 5.93 -14.70 1.02
N PRO A 138 6.84 -15.61 1.40
CA PRO A 138 7.93 -16.06 0.53
C PRO A 138 7.44 -16.87 -0.68
N SER A 139 6.17 -17.29 -0.69
CA SER A 139 5.58 -17.97 -1.84
C SER A 139 5.18 -17.00 -2.96
N ILE A 140 5.09 -15.69 -2.70
CA ILE A 140 4.74 -14.67 -3.69
C ILE A 140 6.01 -14.14 -4.35
N GLU A 141 6.10 -14.26 -5.69
CA GLU A 141 7.25 -13.77 -6.46
C GLU A 141 7.01 -12.40 -7.08
N ASN A 142 5.78 -12.14 -7.56
CA ASN A 142 5.46 -10.91 -8.28
C ASN A 142 4.12 -10.35 -7.82
N ILE A 143 4.10 -9.04 -7.53
CA ILE A 143 2.90 -8.24 -7.26
C ILE A 143 2.74 -7.24 -8.41
N ASN A 144 1.56 -7.21 -9.04
CA ASN A 144 1.26 -6.32 -10.16
C ASN A 144 0.02 -5.50 -9.82
N ILE A 145 0.15 -4.17 -9.83
CA ILE A 145 -0.94 -3.24 -9.53
C ILE A 145 -1.16 -2.36 -10.76
N ASN A 146 -2.39 -2.34 -11.27
CA ASN A 146 -2.83 -1.51 -12.39
C ASN A 146 -4.12 -0.79 -12.00
N GLY A 147 -3.98 0.40 -11.40
CA GLY A 147 -5.09 1.14 -10.81
C GLY A 147 -5.82 0.33 -9.74
N ASP A 148 -7.08 0.02 -9.98
CA ASP A 148 -7.94 -0.79 -9.10
C ASP A 148 -7.72 -2.32 -9.21
N ARG A 149 -6.80 -2.78 -10.07
CA ARG A 149 -6.55 -4.21 -10.30
C ARG A 149 -5.22 -4.66 -9.73
N THR A 150 -5.29 -5.57 -8.76
CA THR A 150 -4.13 -6.20 -8.14
C THR A 150 -4.04 -7.68 -8.51
N PHE A 151 -2.86 -8.14 -8.89
CA PHE A 151 -2.56 -9.54 -9.18
C PHE A 151 -1.27 -10.01 -8.52
N ILE A 152 -1.23 -11.27 -8.15
CA ILE A 152 -0.02 -11.94 -7.65
C ILE A 152 0.36 -13.14 -8.52
N ARG A 153 1.66 -13.42 -8.60
CA ARG A 153 2.21 -14.70 -9.08
C ARG A 153 2.99 -15.36 -7.95
N ARG A 154 2.73 -16.64 -7.69
CA ARG A 154 3.45 -17.44 -6.71
C ARG A 154 4.58 -18.26 -7.35
N ALA A 155 5.46 -18.77 -6.52
CA ALA A 155 6.61 -19.60 -6.91
C ALA A 155 6.22 -20.93 -7.59
N ASP A 156 5.01 -21.45 -7.31
CA ASP A 156 4.45 -22.62 -7.99
C ASP A 156 3.87 -22.30 -9.39
N GLY A 157 3.96 -21.03 -9.83
CA GLY A 157 3.42 -20.54 -11.09
C GLY A 157 1.94 -20.14 -11.05
N SER A 158 1.25 -20.36 -9.93
CA SER A 158 -0.15 -19.96 -9.76
C SER A 158 -0.31 -18.44 -9.77
N ARG A 159 -1.48 -17.99 -10.20
CA ARG A 159 -1.81 -16.58 -10.39
C ARG A 159 -3.17 -16.29 -9.80
N TYR A 160 -3.28 -15.20 -9.06
CA TYR A 160 -4.52 -14.82 -8.39
C TYR A 160 -4.80 -13.34 -8.51
N ARG A 161 -6.09 -13.00 -8.53
CA ARG A 161 -6.57 -11.63 -8.41
C ARG A 161 -6.85 -11.30 -6.94
N LEU A 162 -6.36 -10.15 -6.49
CA LEU A 162 -6.60 -9.60 -5.15
C LEU A 162 -7.52 -8.37 -5.22
N PRO A 163 -8.07 -7.93 -4.07
CA PRO A 163 -8.67 -6.60 -3.94
C PRO A 163 -7.69 -5.47 -4.30
N PRO A 164 -8.19 -4.27 -4.64
CA PRO A 164 -7.36 -3.09 -4.82
C PRO A 164 -6.51 -2.81 -3.57
N ILE A 165 -5.22 -2.56 -3.76
CA ILE A 165 -4.31 -2.15 -2.67
C ILE A 165 -4.56 -0.69 -2.27
N THR A 166 -4.88 0.15 -3.25
CA THR A 166 -5.22 1.56 -3.06
C THR A 166 -6.64 1.84 -3.54
N GLY A 167 -7.27 2.88 -3.00
CA GLY A 167 -8.65 3.26 -3.34
C GLY A 167 -8.77 4.06 -4.64
N SER A 168 -7.67 4.59 -5.17
CA SER A 168 -7.65 5.35 -6.42
C SER A 168 -6.24 5.40 -7.04
N ASP A 169 -6.17 5.72 -8.33
CA ASP A 169 -4.90 5.93 -9.04
C ASP A 169 -4.06 7.04 -8.39
N ALA A 170 -4.69 8.09 -7.88
CA ALA A 170 -4.01 9.17 -7.18
C ALA A 170 -3.33 8.67 -5.88
N GLU A 171 -4.00 7.78 -5.15
CA GLU A 171 -3.42 7.12 -3.97
C GLU A 171 -2.26 6.20 -4.35
N LEU A 172 -2.37 5.44 -5.44
CA LEU A 172 -1.26 4.62 -5.95
C LEU A 172 -0.05 5.48 -6.32
N VAL A 173 -0.29 6.62 -6.97
CA VAL A 173 0.78 7.58 -7.29
C VAL A 173 1.42 8.13 -6.02
N SER A 174 0.64 8.50 -5.01
CA SER A 174 1.19 8.97 -3.73
C SER A 174 2.04 7.89 -3.06
N LEU A 175 1.54 6.65 -3.01
CA LEU A 175 2.26 5.51 -2.43
C LEU A 175 3.60 5.30 -3.12
N ILE A 176 3.64 5.18 -4.44
CA ILE A 176 4.89 4.92 -5.16
C ILE A 176 5.89 6.08 -5.02
N ARG A 177 5.42 7.34 -4.98
CA ARG A 177 6.28 8.51 -4.70
C ARG A 177 6.89 8.42 -3.31
N ASP A 178 6.08 8.10 -2.31
CA ASP A 178 6.52 7.94 -0.93
C ASP A 178 7.58 6.83 -0.83
N LEU A 179 7.31 5.68 -1.44
CA LEU A 179 8.25 4.56 -1.46
C LEU A 179 9.56 4.91 -2.17
N ALA A 180 9.49 5.57 -3.33
CA ALA A 180 10.66 5.99 -4.09
C ALA A 180 11.54 6.99 -3.31
N ALA A 181 10.92 7.96 -2.62
CA ALA A 181 11.63 8.96 -1.83
C ALA A 181 12.42 8.34 -0.67
N HIS A 182 11.97 7.21 -0.12
CA HIS A 182 12.60 6.54 1.01
C HIS A 182 13.53 5.38 0.61
N ALA A 183 13.60 5.03 -0.67
CA ALA A 183 14.39 3.91 -1.19
C ALA A 183 15.89 4.20 -1.38
N GLY A 184 16.36 5.44 -1.16
CA GLY A 184 17.77 5.80 -1.15
C GLY A 184 18.27 6.67 -2.32
N VAL A 185 19.59 6.62 -2.55
CA VAL A 185 20.54 7.68 -3.02
C VAL A 185 20.22 8.50 -4.27
N GLU A 186 19.22 8.15 -5.08
CA GLU A 186 18.78 9.01 -6.19
C GLU A 186 17.32 9.38 -5.97
N GLU A 187 17.06 10.66 -5.78
CA GLU A 187 15.72 11.23 -5.86
C GLU A 187 15.19 11.01 -7.28
N ARG A 188 14.48 9.90 -7.49
CA ARG A 188 13.95 9.57 -8.80
C ARG A 188 12.63 10.33 -8.97
N ARG A 189 12.71 11.49 -9.62
CA ARG A 189 11.53 12.27 -10.05
C ARG A 189 10.57 11.31 -10.75
N TRP A 190 9.36 11.19 -10.22
CA TRP A 190 8.29 10.40 -10.80
C TRP A 190 7.02 11.23 -10.92
N ASP A 191 6.89 11.85 -12.08
CA ASP A 191 5.86 12.82 -12.44
C ASP A 191 5.55 12.73 -13.94
N ARG A 192 4.69 13.61 -14.47
CA ARG A 192 4.34 13.59 -15.90
C ARG A 192 5.53 13.89 -16.83
N GLY A 193 6.57 14.56 -16.34
CA GLY A 193 7.82 14.81 -17.08
C GLY A 193 8.83 13.66 -16.98
N ALA A 194 8.73 12.84 -15.93
CA ALA A 194 9.53 11.64 -15.70
C ALA A 194 8.63 10.45 -15.33
N PRO A 195 7.98 9.80 -16.31
CA PRO A 195 6.92 8.83 -16.06
C PRO A 195 7.40 7.46 -15.56
N LEU A 196 8.71 7.22 -15.55
CA LEU A 196 9.32 5.92 -15.25
C LEU A 196 10.12 6.00 -13.96
N VAL A 197 9.86 5.09 -13.02
CA VAL A 197 10.63 4.96 -11.78
C VAL A 197 10.97 3.50 -11.51
N ASN A 198 12.19 3.27 -11.06
CA ASN A 198 12.67 1.98 -10.54
C ASN A 198 13.23 2.24 -9.15
N PHE A 199 13.14 1.31 -8.20
CA PHE A 199 13.88 1.38 -6.93
C PHE A 199 13.84 0.04 -6.17
N HIS A 200 14.58 -0.05 -5.07
CA HIS A 200 14.55 -1.19 -4.16
C HIS A 200 13.86 -0.81 -2.85
N LEU A 201 13.04 -1.70 -2.34
CA LEU A 201 12.45 -1.59 -0.99
C LEU A 201 13.47 -2.02 0.08
N PRO A 202 13.22 -1.75 1.38
CA PRO A 202 14.10 -2.15 2.48
C PRO A 202 14.33 -3.68 2.56
N ASP A 203 13.35 -4.48 2.13
CA ASP A 203 13.43 -5.94 2.02
C ASP A 203 14.22 -6.42 0.79
N LYS A 204 14.75 -5.49 -0.01
CA LYS A 204 15.46 -5.68 -1.29
C LYS A 204 14.57 -6.06 -2.48
N SER A 205 13.26 -6.10 -2.30
CA SER A 205 12.31 -6.27 -3.40
C SER A 205 12.44 -5.13 -4.41
N ARG A 206 12.21 -5.42 -5.70
CA ARG A 206 12.34 -4.45 -6.79
C ARG A 206 10.99 -3.88 -7.16
N VAL A 207 10.90 -2.54 -7.23
CA VAL A 207 9.73 -1.82 -7.71
C VAL A 207 10.04 -1.19 -9.06
N PHE A 208 9.11 -1.34 -10.00
CA PHE A 208 9.07 -0.63 -11.27
C PHE A 208 7.67 -0.06 -11.46
N ALA A 209 7.58 1.22 -11.78
CA ALA A 209 6.32 1.91 -12.00
C ALA A 209 6.39 2.83 -13.23
N VAL A 210 5.25 2.94 -13.92
CA VAL A 210 5.06 3.76 -15.12
C VAL A 210 3.80 4.60 -14.94
N MET A 211 3.88 5.88 -15.27
CA MET A 211 2.75 6.82 -15.34
C MET A 211 2.41 7.06 -16.82
N ALA A 212 1.14 6.91 -17.19
CA ALA A 212 0.63 7.10 -18.55
C ALA A 212 -0.47 8.16 -18.55
#